data_AF-A0A1N6PII4-F1
#
_entry.id   AF-A0A1N6PII4-F1
#
_cell.length_a   1.000
_cell.length_b   1.000
_cell.length_c   1.000
_cell.angle_alpha   90.00
_cell.angle_beta   90.00
_cell.angle_gamma   90.00
#
_symmetry.space_group_name_H-M   'P 1'
#
loop_
_entity.id
_entity.type
_entity.pdbx_description
1 polymer ?
#
loop_
_entity_poly.entity_id
_entity_poly.type
_entity_poly.pdbx_seq_one_letter_code
_entity_poly.pdbx_strand_id
1 'polypeptide(L)'
;MNRGYAGFYGENYLRSSYEYAYAKYLDYHKIPWSYEADVFDIGYKTYKPDFFFYDQSGKLEKIVEIKSRHKKAKDEAEKALSIIKERFDIECELLSYEELLVLYQALPFSLNSTITEWIKSEDTTINKSAYGELNGHFNLKHSASAKQKIGEHTKKLWASDSIAKQRMIEGLKKSGVKKGYIRIPREKRSCKECREVFNVIVTSKRKYCSRKCSGNVAMRNATIQYMEKRQFIHKNIRDYIIKWSMDNKEIVLETPLNKIKTTIAPLIVDIEEQFGVKDFRVISKAVFGEDRGRKELILFMKNVCNEKIC
;
A
#
# COMPACT_ATOMS: atom_id res chain seq x y z
N MET A 1 39.69 10.07 8.75
CA MET A 1 38.83 9.01 8.16
C MET A 1 38.36 9.54 6.82
N ASN A 2 39.14 9.34 5.76
CA ASN A 2 38.85 9.88 4.42
C ASN A 2 37.61 9.19 3.87
N ARG A 3 36.45 9.82 4.02
CA ARG A 3 35.24 9.40 3.33
C ARG A 3 35.51 9.60 1.84
N GLY A 4 35.45 8.52 1.06
CA GLY A 4 35.59 8.60 -0.40
C GLY A 4 34.46 9.43 -1.00
N TYR A 5 34.81 10.30 -1.96
CA TYR A 5 33.84 11.10 -2.71
C TYR A 5 33.06 10.21 -3.68
N ALA A 6 31.74 10.36 -3.70
CA ALA A 6 30.82 9.66 -4.58
C ALA A 6 29.99 10.68 -5.35
N GLY A 7 29.54 10.35 -6.55
CA GLY A 7 28.92 11.32 -7.45
C GLY A 7 28.52 10.71 -8.78
N PHE A 8 27.89 11.52 -9.63
CA PHE A 8 27.50 11.10 -10.97
C PHE A 8 28.63 11.34 -11.97
N TYR A 9 28.90 10.32 -12.78
CA TYR A 9 29.74 10.41 -13.97
C TYR A 9 28.92 9.88 -15.16
N GLY A 10 28.45 10.80 -16.00
CA GLY A 10 27.38 10.50 -16.94
C GLY A 10 26.14 10.01 -16.20
N GLU A 11 25.62 8.85 -16.58
CA GLU A 11 24.46 8.22 -15.95
C GLU A 11 24.83 7.32 -14.75
N ASN A 12 26.11 7.11 -14.48
CA ASN A 12 26.59 6.17 -13.47
C ASN A 12 26.91 6.88 -12.13
N TYR A 13 26.43 6.32 -11.02
CA TYR A 13 26.71 6.85 -9.68
C TYR A 13 27.92 6.14 -9.04
N LEU A 14 29.10 6.70 -9.25
CA LEU A 14 30.37 6.14 -8.76
C LEU A 14 30.53 6.36 -7.25
N ARG A 15 31.06 5.36 -6.55
CA ARG A 15 31.16 5.30 -5.09
C ARG A 15 32.53 5.71 -4.55
N SER A 16 33.51 5.95 -5.42
CA SER A 16 34.82 6.44 -5.02
C SER A 16 35.51 7.25 -6.13
N SER A 17 36.49 8.08 -5.72
CA SER A 17 37.37 8.80 -6.64
C SER A 17 38.27 7.88 -7.47
N TYR A 18 38.51 6.64 -7.02
CA TYR A 18 39.29 5.66 -7.77
C TYR A 18 38.45 4.99 -8.86
N GLU A 19 37.17 4.74 -8.59
CA GLU A 19 36.22 4.32 -9.63
C GLU A 19 36.08 5.41 -10.70
N TYR A 20 36.00 6.69 -10.30
CA TYR A 20 36.02 7.80 -11.26
C TYR A 20 37.29 7.82 -12.13
N ALA A 21 38.46 7.67 -11.50
CA ALA A 21 39.70 7.62 -12.24
C ALA A 21 39.70 6.47 -13.26
N TYR A 22 39.25 5.28 -12.87
CA TYR A 22 39.19 4.15 -13.78
C TYR A 22 38.17 4.37 -14.91
N ALA A 23 36.96 4.86 -14.60
CA ALA A 23 35.96 5.20 -15.61
C ALA A 23 36.49 6.21 -16.64
N LYS A 24 37.17 7.27 -16.19
CA LYS A 24 37.79 8.26 -17.07
C LYS A 24 38.89 7.67 -17.95
N TYR A 25 39.68 6.73 -17.41
CA TYR A 25 40.67 5.98 -18.19
C TYR A 25 40.00 5.15 -19.29
N LEU A 26 38.93 4.41 -18.97
CA LEU A 26 38.18 3.61 -19.93
C LEU A 26 37.61 4.48 -21.05
N ASP A 27 37.01 5.62 -20.70
CA ASP A 27 36.42 6.56 -21.67
C ASP A 27 37.49 7.21 -22.57
N TYR A 28 38.67 7.54 -22.03
CA TYR A 28 39.79 8.06 -22.83
C TYR A 28 40.24 7.06 -23.89
N HIS A 29 40.28 5.77 -23.55
CA HIS A 29 40.60 4.69 -24.49
C HIS A 29 39.40 4.17 -25.29
N LYS A 30 38.20 4.75 -25.10
CA LYS A 30 36.95 4.33 -25.75
C LYS A 30 36.62 2.86 -25.52
N ILE A 31 36.94 2.34 -24.34
CA ILE A 31 36.63 0.96 -23.93
C ILE A 31 35.20 0.96 -23.39
N PRO A 32 34.25 0.21 -23.97
CA PRO A 32 32.90 0.10 -23.42
C PRO A 32 32.90 -0.60 -22.06
N TRP A 33 32.12 -0.09 -21.11
CA TRP A 33 32.01 -0.65 -19.77
C TRP A 33 30.60 -0.52 -19.21
N SER A 34 30.24 -1.38 -18.28
CA SER A 34 29.02 -1.26 -17.47
C SER A 34 29.39 -1.17 -15.99
N TYR A 35 28.65 -0.35 -15.25
CA TYR A 35 28.89 -0.11 -13.83
C TYR A 35 27.95 -0.93 -12.97
N GLU A 36 28.49 -1.67 -12.00
CA GLU A 36 27.69 -2.35 -10.97
C GLU A 36 26.49 -3.17 -11.55
N ALA A 37 26.71 -3.79 -12.72
CA ALA A 37 25.66 -4.33 -13.58
C ALA A 37 24.99 -5.59 -13.01
N ASP A 38 25.74 -6.42 -12.28
CA ASP A 38 25.23 -7.68 -11.73
C ASP A 38 25.80 -7.99 -10.34
N VAL A 39 25.25 -9.02 -9.68
CA VAL A 39 25.61 -9.48 -8.34
C VAL A 39 25.85 -10.99 -8.35
N PHE A 40 27.00 -11.42 -7.84
CA PHE A 40 27.37 -12.83 -7.75
C PHE A 40 27.14 -13.40 -6.35
N ASP A 41 26.56 -14.59 -6.26
CA ASP A 41 26.54 -15.36 -5.01
C ASP A 41 27.81 -16.21 -4.90
N ILE A 42 28.74 -15.78 -4.03
CA ILE A 42 30.00 -16.49 -3.76
C ILE A 42 29.87 -17.50 -2.60
N GLY A 43 28.64 -17.84 -2.19
CA GLY A 43 28.29 -18.88 -1.22
C GLY A 43 28.18 -18.37 0.22
N TYR A 44 29.03 -17.45 0.66
CA TYR A 44 28.97 -16.87 2.01
C TYR A 44 28.48 -15.41 2.05
N LYS A 45 28.45 -14.75 0.90
CA LYS A 45 27.88 -13.42 0.69
C LYS A 45 27.51 -13.24 -0.78
N THR A 46 26.65 -12.27 -1.05
CA THR A 46 26.51 -11.68 -2.38
C THR A 46 27.62 -10.65 -2.59
N TYR A 47 28.21 -10.64 -3.78
CA TYR A 47 29.31 -9.77 -4.16
C TYR A 47 28.94 -8.98 -5.42
N LYS A 48 29.12 -7.66 -5.38
CA LYS A 48 28.78 -6.76 -6.49
C LYS A 48 30.06 -6.07 -6.98
N PRO A 49 30.65 -6.53 -8.10
CA PRO A 49 31.81 -5.90 -8.70
C PRO A 49 31.54 -4.47 -9.20
N ASP A 50 32.60 -3.69 -9.36
CA ASP A 50 32.49 -2.28 -9.80
C ASP A 50 32.28 -2.16 -11.32
N PHE A 51 33.10 -2.82 -12.15
CA PHE A 51 33.06 -2.70 -13.61
C PHE A 51 32.92 -4.05 -14.32
N PHE A 52 32.19 -4.05 -15.43
CA PHE A 52 31.88 -5.23 -16.25
C PHE A 52 32.18 -4.96 -17.73
N PHE A 53 32.75 -5.96 -18.40
CA PHE A 53 33.14 -5.92 -19.81
C PHE A 53 32.56 -7.11 -20.56
N TYR A 54 31.88 -6.83 -21.66
CA TYR A 54 31.19 -7.84 -22.47
C TYR A 54 31.86 -7.94 -23.83
N ASP A 55 31.89 -9.16 -24.38
CA ASP A 55 32.35 -9.40 -25.74
C ASP A 55 31.32 -8.91 -26.78
N GLN A 56 31.64 -9.07 -28.06
CA GLN A 56 30.76 -8.66 -29.17
C GLN A 56 29.43 -9.44 -29.21
N SER A 57 29.35 -10.60 -28.55
CA SER A 57 28.13 -11.41 -28.43
C SER A 57 27.29 -11.05 -27.20
N GLY A 58 27.76 -10.13 -26.35
CA GLY A 58 27.12 -9.76 -25.09
C GLY A 58 27.43 -10.71 -23.93
N LYS A 59 28.40 -11.63 -24.08
CA LYS A 59 28.85 -12.51 -22.99
C LYS A 59 29.81 -11.75 -22.08
N LEU A 60 29.61 -11.86 -20.77
CA LEU A 60 30.52 -11.28 -19.78
C LEU A 60 31.89 -11.96 -19.86
N GLU A 61 32.92 -11.18 -20.20
CA GLU A 61 34.30 -11.66 -20.36
C GLU A 61 35.15 -11.31 -19.14
N LYS A 62 35.01 -10.08 -18.64
CA LYS A 62 35.85 -9.56 -17.56
C LYS A 62 35.08 -8.72 -16.56
N ILE A 63 35.48 -8.82 -15.30
CA ILE A 63 35.11 -7.91 -14.22
C ILE A 63 36.34 -7.25 -13.61
N VAL A 64 36.19 -5.99 -13.22
CA VAL A 64 37.24 -5.22 -12.55
C VAL A 64 36.69 -4.66 -11.24
N GLU A 65 37.40 -4.93 -10.15
CA GLU A 65 37.13 -4.37 -8.82
C GLU A 65 38.12 -3.26 -8.51
N ILE A 66 37.62 -2.14 -7.99
CA ILE A 66 38.43 -1.04 -7.48
C ILE A 66 38.50 -1.08 -5.95
N LYS A 67 39.72 -1.05 -5.42
CA LYS A 67 39.95 -0.98 -3.96
C LYS A 67 40.96 0.07 -3.55
N SER A 68 40.83 0.48 -2.30
CA SER A 68 41.82 1.36 -1.67
C SER A 68 43.09 0.58 -1.28
N ARG A 69 44.13 1.29 -0.85
CA ARG A 69 45.41 0.71 -0.39
C ARG A 69 45.29 -0.17 0.87
N HIS A 70 44.11 -0.29 1.46
CA HIS A 70 43.89 -1.07 2.68
C HIS A 70 44.03 -2.58 2.40
N LYS A 71 45.13 -3.19 2.87
CA LYS A 71 45.46 -4.61 2.65
C LYS A 71 44.29 -5.56 2.91
N LYS A 72 43.64 -5.46 4.07
CA LYS A 72 42.49 -6.33 4.40
C LYS A 72 41.35 -6.26 3.37
N ALA A 73 41.07 -5.07 2.84
CA ALA A 73 40.03 -4.89 1.83
C ALA A 73 40.44 -5.49 0.48
N LYS A 74 41.74 -5.45 0.14
CA LYS A 74 42.29 -6.11 -1.05
C LYS A 74 42.21 -7.63 -0.90
N ASP A 75 42.71 -8.18 0.21
CA ASP A 75 42.68 -9.63 0.47
C ASP A 75 41.24 -10.19 0.45
N GLU A 76 40.25 -9.43 0.96
CA GLU A 76 38.83 -9.83 0.92
C GLU A 76 38.22 -9.76 -0.49
N ALA A 77 38.67 -8.83 -1.32
CA ALA A 77 38.25 -8.70 -2.71
C ALA A 77 38.89 -9.81 -3.57
N GLU A 78 40.19 -10.06 -3.44
CA GLU A 78 40.90 -11.13 -4.15
C GLU A 78 40.26 -12.51 -3.93
N LYS A 79 39.88 -12.80 -2.67
CA LYS A 79 39.16 -14.05 -2.35
C LYS A 79 37.81 -14.13 -3.06
N ALA A 80 37.05 -13.04 -3.09
CA ALA A 80 35.76 -13.01 -3.77
C ALA A 80 35.92 -13.19 -5.27
N LEU A 81 36.86 -12.46 -5.89
CA LEU A 81 37.17 -12.53 -7.31
C LEU A 81 37.69 -13.92 -7.72
N SER A 82 38.52 -14.57 -6.89
CA SER A 82 39.00 -15.94 -7.16
C SER A 82 37.84 -16.93 -7.23
N ILE A 83 36.88 -16.84 -6.31
CA ILE A 83 35.67 -17.68 -6.33
C ILE A 83 34.83 -17.39 -7.57
N ILE A 84 34.71 -16.12 -7.98
CA ILE A 84 33.94 -15.76 -9.17
C ILE A 84 34.61 -16.34 -10.42
N LYS A 85 35.93 -16.15 -10.55
CA LYS A 85 36.73 -16.70 -11.65
C LYS A 85 36.58 -18.21 -11.77
N GLU A 86 36.71 -18.94 -10.67
CA GLU A 86 36.59 -20.41 -10.66
C GLU A 86 35.18 -20.91 -10.97
N ARG A 87 34.14 -20.24 -10.45
CA ARG A 87 32.75 -20.72 -10.58
C ARG A 87 32.07 -20.33 -11.87
N PHE A 88 32.40 -19.16 -12.41
CA PHE A 88 31.70 -18.57 -13.54
C PHE A 88 32.56 -18.47 -14.79
N ASP A 89 33.85 -18.84 -14.71
CA ASP A 89 34.80 -18.77 -15.83
C ASP A 89 34.91 -17.36 -16.42
N ILE A 90 35.05 -16.36 -15.53
CA ILE A 90 35.12 -14.93 -15.85
C ILE A 90 36.50 -14.39 -15.46
N GLU A 91 37.13 -13.60 -16.33
CA GLU A 91 38.38 -12.91 -15.98
C GLU A 91 38.11 -11.86 -14.91
N CYS A 92 38.93 -11.84 -13.86
CA CYS A 92 38.77 -10.94 -12.73
C CYS A 92 40.06 -10.18 -12.46
N GLU A 93 39.99 -8.86 -12.42
CA GLU A 93 41.11 -7.98 -12.05
C GLU A 93 40.77 -7.17 -10.80
N LEU A 94 41.76 -6.98 -9.93
CA LEU A 94 41.70 -6.07 -8.80
C LEU A 94 42.64 -4.91 -9.06
N LEU A 95 42.11 -3.69 -9.14
CA LEU A 95 42.91 -2.48 -9.27
C LEU A 95 42.85 -1.67 -7.98
N SER A 96 44.02 -1.29 -7.49
CA SER A 96 44.16 -0.35 -6.40
C SER A 96 44.92 0.89 -6.85
N TYR A 97 45.33 1.75 -5.91
CA TYR A 97 45.98 3.00 -6.27
C TYR A 97 47.27 2.76 -7.04
N GLU A 98 48.02 1.73 -6.66
CA GLU A 98 49.30 1.39 -7.30
C GLU A 98 49.09 1.01 -8.78
N GLU A 99 48.11 0.17 -9.07
CA GLU A 99 47.79 -0.24 -10.45
C GLU A 99 47.23 0.92 -11.27
N LEU A 100 46.34 1.75 -10.69
CA LEU A 100 45.85 2.96 -11.35
C LEU A 100 47.00 3.93 -11.66
N LEU A 101 47.98 4.07 -10.78
CA LEU A 101 49.12 4.95 -11.01
C LEU A 101 49.96 4.49 -12.20
N VAL A 102 50.08 3.17 -12.41
CA VAL A 102 50.74 2.59 -13.60
C VAL A 102 49.95 2.89 -14.87
N LEU A 103 48.62 2.67 -14.87
CA LEU A 103 47.77 2.95 -16.03
C LEU A 103 47.87 4.42 -16.48
N TYR A 104 47.97 5.34 -15.53
CA TYR A 104 48.04 6.77 -15.79
C TYR A 104 49.39 7.26 -16.32
N GLN A 105 50.44 6.44 -16.34
CA GLN A 105 51.75 6.85 -16.87
C GLN A 105 51.71 7.14 -18.38
N ALA A 106 50.81 6.48 -19.11
CA ALA A 106 50.66 6.64 -20.55
C ALA A 106 49.67 7.76 -20.95
N LEU A 107 49.04 8.42 -19.97
CA LEU A 107 47.98 9.41 -20.21
C LEU A 107 48.52 10.84 -20.24
N PRO A 108 47.84 11.77 -20.95
CA PRO A 108 48.22 13.18 -20.96
C PRO A 108 47.84 13.93 -19.66
N PHE A 109 47.27 13.24 -18.67
CA PHE A 109 46.87 13.80 -17.39
C PHE A 109 47.20 12.84 -16.25
N SER A 110 47.40 13.37 -15.05
CA SER A 110 47.80 12.56 -13.89
C SER A 110 46.59 12.04 -13.10
N LEU A 111 46.81 10.92 -12.39
CA LEU A 111 45.82 10.35 -11.47
C LEU A 111 45.41 11.38 -10.41
N ASN A 112 46.37 12.13 -9.85
CA ASN A 112 46.10 13.15 -8.85
C ASN A 112 45.27 14.31 -9.41
N SER A 113 45.54 14.76 -10.64
CA SER A 113 44.71 15.80 -11.29
C SER A 113 43.28 15.32 -11.50
N THR A 114 43.10 14.05 -11.89
CA THR A 114 41.78 13.46 -12.11
C THR A 114 41.00 13.31 -10.80
N ILE A 115 41.64 12.82 -9.73
CA ILE A 115 41.00 12.74 -8.42
C ILE A 115 40.62 14.13 -7.90
N THR A 116 41.49 15.13 -8.13
CA THR A 116 41.22 16.51 -7.68
C THR A 116 40.06 17.13 -8.44
N GLU A 117 39.96 16.88 -9.74
CA GLU A 117 38.83 17.26 -10.58
C GLU A 117 37.53 16.66 -10.06
N TRP A 118 37.51 15.36 -9.73
CA TRP A 118 36.35 14.72 -9.11
C TRP A 118 35.93 15.41 -7.82
N ILE A 119 36.86 15.59 -6.89
CA ILE A 119 36.61 16.20 -5.57
C ILE A 119 36.03 17.62 -5.68
N LYS A 120 36.38 18.35 -6.74
CA LYS A 120 35.94 19.73 -6.98
C LYS A 120 34.68 19.83 -7.85
N SER A 121 34.23 18.73 -8.44
CA SER A 121 33.04 18.72 -9.30
C SER A 121 31.77 18.93 -8.47
N GLU A 122 30.83 19.69 -9.04
CA GLU A 122 29.50 19.94 -8.47
C GLU A 122 28.65 18.65 -8.39
N ASP A 123 28.99 17.64 -9.20
CA ASP A 123 28.30 16.35 -9.26
C ASP A 123 28.76 15.36 -8.17
N THR A 124 29.63 15.79 -7.27
CA THR A 124 30.23 14.92 -6.25
C THR A 124 29.95 15.39 -4.83
N THR A 125 29.96 14.42 -3.91
CA THR A 125 29.74 14.67 -2.50
C THR A 125 30.51 13.67 -1.64
N ILE A 126 30.89 14.13 -0.45
CA ILE A 126 31.47 13.28 0.60
C ILE A 126 30.41 12.29 1.15
N ASN A 127 29.12 12.59 0.95
CA ASN A 127 28.02 11.80 1.48
C ASN A 127 27.47 10.84 0.42
N LYS A 128 27.81 9.55 0.54
CA LYS A 128 27.24 8.49 -0.30
C LYS A 128 25.71 8.43 -0.15
N SER A 129 25.00 8.20 -1.25
CA SER A 129 23.55 8.01 -1.22
C SER A 129 23.17 6.80 -0.36
N ALA A 130 22.19 6.99 0.52
CA ALA A 130 21.69 5.95 1.44
C ALA A 130 20.28 5.44 1.07
N TYR A 131 19.72 5.89 -0.06
CA TYR A 131 18.34 5.58 -0.45
C TYR A 131 18.23 5.16 -1.92
N GLY A 132 17.18 4.40 -2.23
CA GLY A 132 16.86 3.95 -3.58
C GLY A 132 17.96 3.11 -4.23
N GLU A 133 17.95 3.09 -5.57
CA GLU A 133 18.89 2.37 -6.43
C GLU A 133 20.35 2.80 -6.24
N LEU A 134 20.58 4.03 -5.78
CA LEU A 134 21.90 4.60 -5.55
C LEU A 134 22.59 4.04 -4.29
N ASN A 135 21.85 3.36 -3.40
CA ASN A 135 22.42 2.72 -2.23
C ASN A 135 23.25 1.49 -2.65
N GLY A 136 24.48 1.35 -2.16
CA GLY A 136 25.35 0.19 -2.46
C GLY A 136 24.82 -1.15 -1.96
N HIS A 137 23.82 -1.11 -1.09
CA HIS A 137 23.09 -2.28 -0.63
C HIS A 137 21.68 -2.38 -1.22
N PHE A 138 21.36 -1.61 -2.25
CA PHE A 138 20.08 -1.74 -2.95
C PHE A 138 19.91 -3.17 -3.48
N ASN A 139 18.73 -3.74 -3.26
CA ASN A 139 18.40 -5.15 -3.51
C ASN A 139 19.23 -6.22 -2.76
N LEU A 140 20.22 -5.85 -1.94
CA LEU A 140 20.93 -6.80 -1.09
C LEU A 140 20.12 -7.11 0.17
N LYS A 141 19.54 -8.32 0.23
CA LYS A 141 18.80 -8.78 1.41
C LYS A 141 19.75 -9.43 2.41
N HIS A 142 19.64 -9.06 3.68
CA HIS A 142 20.31 -9.80 4.75
C HIS A 142 19.79 -11.23 4.85
N SER A 143 20.72 -12.19 4.98
CA SER A 143 20.39 -13.59 5.28
C SER A 143 19.71 -13.73 6.65
N ALA A 144 19.01 -14.84 6.89
CA ALA A 144 18.35 -15.10 8.17
C ALA A 144 19.35 -15.08 9.34
N SER A 145 20.53 -15.69 9.17
CA SER A 145 21.61 -15.67 10.18
C SER A 145 22.12 -14.25 10.45
N ALA A 146 22.31 -13.42 9.42
CA ALA A 146 22.72 -12.04 9.59
C ALA A 146 21.67 -11.23 10.37
N LYS A 147 20.38 -11.40 10.05
CA LYS A 147 19.28 -10.76 10.79
C LYS A 147 19.27 -11.17 12.26
N GLN A 148 19.49 -12.45 12.55
CA GLN A 148 19.59 -12.95 13.93
C GLN A 148 20.76 -12.30 14.68
N LYS A 149 21.97 -12.32 14.10
CA LYS A 149 23.16 -11.69 14.71
C LYS A 149 22.98 -10.19 14.97
N ILE A 150 22.39 -9.47 14.01
CA ILE A 150 22.06 -8.04 14.17
C ILE A 150 21.07 -7.85 15.33
N GLY A 151 20.04 -8.68 15.42
CA GLY A 151 19.04 -8.65 16.48
C GLY A 151 19.64 -8.93 17.86
N GLU A 152 20.47 -9.97 17.99
CA GLU A 152 21.16 -10.33 19.23
C GLU A 152 22.13 -9.25 19.68
N HIS A 153 22.92 -8.70 18.76
CA HIS A 153 23.83 -7.58 19.05
C HIS A 153 23.05 -6.35 19.52
N THR A 154 21.94 -6.02 18.87
CA THR A 154 21.07 -4.91 19.28
C THR A 154 20.51 -5.13 20.68
N LYS A 155 20.02 -6.34 21.00
CA LYS A 155 19.56 -6.68 22.36
C LYS A 155 20.68 -6.49 23.40
N LYS A 156 21.90 -6.96 23.11
CA LYS A 156 23.07 -6.78 23.99
C LYS A 156 23.39 -5.30 24.21
N LEU A 157 23.37 -4.48 23.15
CA LEU A 157 23.59 -3.03 23.25
C LEU A 157 22.54 -2.35 24.14
N TRP A 158 21.26 -2.69 24.01
CA TRP A 158 20.18 -2.11 24.83
C TRP A 158 20.23 -2.56 26.30
N ALA A 159 20.67 -3.79 26.55
CA ALA A 159 20.87 -4.32 27.89
C ALA A 159 22.11 -3.73 28.60
N SER A 160 23.10 -3.28 27.84
CA SER A 160 24.30 -2.61 28.38
C SER A 160 24.00 -1.18 28.85
N ASP A 161 24.92 -0.55 29.59
CA ASP A 161 24.97 0.91 29.82
C ASP A 161 26.09 1.59 29.01
N SER A 162 26.32 1.09 27.80
CA SER A 162 27.35 1.62 26.91
C SER A 162 27.05 3.05 26.41
N ILE A 163 28.11 3.77 26.03
CA ILE A 163 28.05 5.07 25.33
C ILE A 163 27.18 4.96 24.06
N ALA A 164 27.19 3.81 23.40
CA ALA A 164 26.35 3.55 22.23
C ALA A 164 24.86 3.64 22.56
N LYS A 165 24.40 3.04 23.68
CA LYS A 165 23.01 3.16 24.13
C LYS A 165 22.64 4.61 24.46
N GLN A 166 23.53 5.35 25.13
CA GLN A 166 23.30 6.77 25.45
C GLN A 166 23.09 7.61 24.18
N ARG A 167 23.94 7.42 23.16
CA ARG A 167 23.81 8.08 21.84
C ARG A 167 22.52 7.70 21.13
N MET A 168 22.09 6.44 21.23
CA MET A 168 20.81 5.99 20.64
C MET A 168 19.61 6.66 21.33
N ILE A 169 19.61 6.74 22.66
CA ILE A 169 18.56 7.43 23.43
C ILE A 169 18.55 8.93 23.09
N GLU A 170 19.72 9.56 23.00
CA GLU A 170 19.85 10.96 22.63
C GLU A 170 19.35 11.23 21.20
N GLY A 171 19.67 10.34 20.26
CA GLY A 171 19.15 10.39 18.89
C GLY A 171 17.62 10.33 18.87
N LEU A 172 17.02 9.40 19.63
CA LEU A 172 15.56 9.29 19.77
C LEU A 172 14.94 10.57 20.36
N LYS A 173 15.59 11.17 21.36
CA LYS A 173 15.16 12.45 21.95
C LYS A 173 15.25 13.61 20.95
N LYS A 174 16.38 13.75 20.24
CA LYS A 174 16.63 14.81 19.25
C LYS A 174 15.70 14.74 18.05
N SER A 175 15.32 13.54 17.62
CA SER A 175 14.39 13.37 16.51
C SER A 175 12.95 13.82 16.81
N GLY A 176 12.62 14.23 18.05
CA GLY A 176 11.32 14.81 18.46
C GLY A 176 10.09 13.91 18.27
N VAL A 177 10.25 12.77 17.62
CA VAL A 177 9.19 11.97 17.01
C VAL A 177 9.67 10.51 16.97
N LYS A 178 8.93 9.61 17.61
CA LYS A 178 8.91 8.20 17.16
C LYS A 178 8.47 8.25 15.70
N LYS A 179 9.35 7.91 14.73
CA LYS A 179 9.03 7.87 13.29
C LYS A 179 7.57 7.40 13.08
N GLY A 180 6.72 8.28 12.54
CA GLY A 180 5.33 7.96 12.15
C GLY A 180 4.19 8.49 13.04
N TYR A 181 4.45 9.20 14.16
CA TYR A 181 3.37 9.75 15.00
C TYR A 181 3.28 11.29 14.92
N ILE A 182 2.30 11.81 14.18
CA ILE A 182 1.84 13.20 14.34
C ILE A 182 0.99 13.25 15.60
N ARG A 183 1.40 14.03 16.60
CA ARG A 183 0.68 14.20 17.87
C ARG A 183 -0.49 15.18 17.66
N ILE A 184 -1.61 14.71 17.12
CA ILE A 184 -2.81 15.54 16.92
C ILE A 184 -3.50 15.76 18.28
N PRO A 185 -3.90 17.00 18.63
CA PRO A 185 -4.61 17.29 19.87
C PRO A 185 -5.90 16.46 19.99
N ARG A 186 -6.21 16.09 21.24
CA ARG A 186 -7.44 15.39 21.62
C ARG A 186 -8.31 16.29 22.46
N GLU A 187 -9.61 16.21 22.25
CA GLU A 187 -10.64 16.90 23.02
C GLU A 187 -11.60 15.89 23.64
N LYS A 188 -12.30 16.33 24.70
CA LYS A 188 -13.37 15.57 25.35
C LYS A 188 -14.70 15.91 24.68
N ARG A 189 -15.43 14.90 24.19
CA ARG A 189 -16.81 15.06 23.68
C ARG A 189 -17.77 14.21 24.50
N SER A 190 -19.03 14.62 24.58
CA SER A 190 -20.11 13.81 25.15
C SER A 190 -20.76 12.93 24.08
N CYS A 191 -21.01 11.67 24.40
CA CYS A 191 -21.68 10.71 23.53
C CYS A 191 -23.15 11.09 23.30
N LYS A 192 -23.60 11.15 22.04
CA LYS A 192 -25.00 11.47 21.75
C LYS A 192 -26.03 10.41 22.20
N GLU A 193 -25.60 9.20 22.53
CA GLU A 193 -26.50 8.12 22.99
C GLU A 193 -26.47 7.99 24.53
N CYS A 194 -25.30 7.76 25.13
CA CYS A 194 -25.18 7.49 26.56
C CYS A 194 -24.67 8.67 27.40
N ARG A 195 -24.41 9.83 26.78
CA ARG A 195 -23.90 11.07 27.40
C ARG A 195 -22.50 10.99 28.05
N GLU A 196 -21.93 9.80 28.14
CA GLU A 196 -20.56 9.57 28.60
C GLU A 196 -19.52 10.38 27.82
N VAL A 197 -18.53 10.90 28.54
CA VAL A 197 -17.45 11.70 27.99
C VAL A 197 -16.36 10.79 27.42
N PHE A 198 -15.92 11.05 26.20
CA PHE A 198 -14.85 10.28 25.55
C PHE A 198 -13.82 11.19 24.86
N ASN A 199 -12.59 10.71 24.81
CA ASN A 199 -11.50 11.42 24.15
C ASN A 199 -11.49 11.14 22.65
N VAL A 200 -11.39 12.18 21.85
CA VAL A 200 -11.37 12.09 20.40
C VAL A 200 -10.39 13.09 19.82
N ILE A 201 -9.84 12.77 18.64
CA ILE A 201 -9.03 13.72 17.88
C ILE A 201 -9.91 14.89 17.44
N VAL A 202 -9.42 16.12 17.52
CA VAL A 202 -10.18 17.35 17.17
C VAL A 202 -10.80 17.27 15.77
N THR A 203 -10.05 16.75 14.78
CA THR A 203 -10.52 16.58 13.40
C THR A 203 -11.49 15.41 13.18
N SER A 204 -11.72 14.57 14.18
CA SER A 204 -12.58 13.40 14.02
C SER A 204 -14.04 13.81 13.90
N LYS A 205 -14.80 13.13 13.04
CA LYS A 205 -16.27 13.27 12.96
C LYS A 205 -17.03 12.36 13.94
N ARG A 206 -16.33 11.64 14.83
CA ARG A 206 -16.93 10.68 15.76
C ARG A 206 -17.88 11.36 16.75
N LYS A 207 -19.13 10.90 16.78
CA LYS A 207 -20.23 11.41 17.62
C LYS A 207 -20.56 10.51 18.83
N TYR A 208 -20.07 9.27 18.83
CA TYR A 208 -20.42 8.24 19.82
C TYR A 208 -19.18 7.68 20.51
N CYS A 209 -19.28 7.38 21.80
CA CYS A 209 -18.18 6.84 22.60
C CYS A 209 -17.78 5.42 22.17
N SER A 210 -18.66 4.64 21.54
CA SER A 210 -18.39 3.26 21.14
C SER A 210 -19.13 2.85 19.86
N ARG A 211 -18.68 1.76 19.24
CA ARG A 211 -19.41 1.11 18.13
C ARG A 211 -20.79 0.64 18.56
N LYS A 212 -20.95 0.19 19.80
CA LYS A 212 -22.24 -0.20 20.39
C LYS A 212 -23.22 0.97 20.39
N CYS A 213 -22.83 2.13 20.91
CA CYS A 213 -23.68 3.33 20.92
C CYS A 213 -24.03 3.80 19.50
N SER A 214 -23.06 3.78 18.58
CA SER A 214 -23.32 4.11 17.17
C SER A 214 -24.31 3.13 16.53
N GLY A 215 -24.16 1.82 16.81
CA GLY A 215 -25.02 0.76 16.29
C GLY A 215 -26.45 0.87 16.80
N ASN A 216 -26.63 1.11 18.10
CA ASN A 216 -27.96 1.27 18.70
C ASN A 216 -28.75 2.41 18.05
N VAL A 217 -28.11 3.57 17.84
CA VAL A 217 -28.75 4.71 17.18
C VAL A 217 -29.06 4.40 15.72
N ALA A 218 -28.13 3.77 14.99
CA ALA A 218 -28.35 3.39 13.60
C ALA A 218 -29.53 2.41 13.45
N MET A 219 -29.63 1.41 14.32
CA MET A 219 -30.76 0.47 14.35
C MET A 219 -32.08 1.18 14.64
N ARG A 220 -32.12 2.05 15.66
CA ARG A 220 -33.32 2.82 16.00
C ARG A 220 -33.79 3.67 14.82
N ASN A 221 -32.87 4.37 14.15
CA ASN A 221 -33.19 5.19 12.98
C ASN A 221 -33.66 4.34 11.79
N ALA A 222 -33.03 3.20 11.53
CA ALA A 222 -33.44 2.28 10.47
C ALA A 222 -34.84 1.71 10.73
N THR A 223 -35.16 1.37 11.99
CA THR A 223 -36.50 0.92 12.38
C THR A 223 -37.55 2.00 12.14
N ILE A 224 -37.28 3.25 12.54
CA ILE A 224 -38.20 4.38 12.31
C ILE A 224 -38.43 4.58 10.81
N GLN A 225 -37.36 4.66 10.01
CA GLN A 225 -37.47 4.83 8.56
C GLN A 225 -38.22 3.67 7.89
N TYR A 226 -37.98 2.44 8.32
CA TYR A 226 -38.71 1.28 7.85
C TYR A 226 -40.20 1.36 8.19
N MET A 227 -40.53 1.76 9.43
CA MET A 227 -41.92 1.95 9.86
C MET A 227 -42.64 3.03 9.05
N GLU A 228 -42.01 4.19 8.85
CA GLU A 228 -42.56 5.30 8.05
C GLU A 228 -42.78 4.88 6.59
N LYS A 229 -41.76 4.26 5.96
CA LYS A 229 -41.87 3.75 4.59
C LYS A 229 -42.99 2.71 4.46
N ARG A 230 -43.10 1.81 5.44
CA ARG A 230 -44.14 0.78 5.45
C ARG A 230 -45.54 1.40 5.58
N GLN A 231 -45.72 2.38 6.46
CA GLN A 231 -46.99 3.10 6.61
C GLN A 231 -47.40 3.80 5.31
N PHE A 232 -46.45 4.47 4.65
CA PHE A 232 -46.68 5.11 3.34
C PHE A 232 -47.10 4.11 2.26
N ILE A 233 -46.36 3.01 2.11
CA ILE A 233 -46.68 1.95 1.13
C ILE A 233 -48.05 1.34 1.43
N HIS A 234 -48.33 1.01 2.70
CA HIS A 234 -49.61 0.43 3.10
C HIS A 234 -50.79 1.35 2.74
N LYS A 235 -50.66 2.65 3.02
CA LYS A 235 -51.67 3.64 2.66
C LYS A 235 -51.92 3.66 1.14
N ASN A 236 -50.86 3.76 0.35
CA ASN A 236 -51.00 3.83 -1.11
C ASN A 236 -51.57 2.55 -1.73
N ILE A 237 -51.19 1.37 -1.22
CA ILE A 237 -51.78 0.09 -1.65
C ILE A 237 -53.28 0.07 -1.34
N ARG A 238 -53.69 0.50 -0.14
CA ARG A 238 -55.10 0.55 0.24
C ARG A 238 -55.89 1.49 -0.67
N ASP A 239 -55.38 2.69 -0.89
CA ASP A 239 -56.02 3.70 -1.75
C ASP A 239 -56.09 3.22 -3.21
N TYR A 240 -55.05 2.54 -3.70
CA TYR A 240 -55.03 1.93 -5.03
C TYR A 240 -56.07 0.83 -5.17
N ILE A 241 -56.18 -0.08 -4.19
CA ILE A 241 -57.19 -1.16 -4.22
C ILE A 241 -58.60 -0.59 -4.23
N ILE A 242 -58.85 0.46 -3.43
CA ILE A 242 -60.15 1.15 -3.40
C ILE A 242 -60.46 1.73 -4.80
N LYS A 243 -59.52 2.45 -5.40
CA LYS A 243 -59.67 3.01 -6.75
C LYS A 243 -59.88 1.93 -7.80
N TRP A 244 -59.02 0.92 -7.83
CA TRP A 244 -59.11 -0.20 -8.79
C TRP A 244 -60.44 -0.93 -8.68
N SER A 245 -60.97 -1.08 -7.45
CA SER A 245 -62.28 -1.70 -7.23
C SER A 245 -63.40 -0.89 -7.88
N MET A 246 -63.37 0.43 -7.77
CA MET A 246 -64.36 1.30 -8.42
C MET A 246 -64.22 1.27 -9.95
N ASP A 247 -62.99 1.34 -10.46
CA ASP A 247 -62.71 1.33 -11.91
C ASP A 247 -63.08 -0.02 -12.57
N ASN A 248 -63.04 -1.12 -11.81
CA ASN A 248 -63.32 -2.49 -12.28
C ASN A 248 -64.55 -3.10 -11.60
N LYS A 249 -65.57 -2.26 -11.32
CA LYS A 249 -66.75 -2.62 -10.52
C LYS A 249 -67.45 -3.91 -10.96
N GLU A 250 -67.70 -4.07 -12.27
CA GLU A 250 -68.37 -5.26 -12.82
C GLU A 250 -67.59 -6.53 -12.52
N ILE A 251 -66.28 -6.52 -12.83
CA ILE A 251 -65.35 -7.62 -12.58
C ILE A 251 -65.33 -8.00 -11.08
N VAL A 252 -65.29 -7.01 -10.20
CA VAL A 252 -65.26 -7.22 -8.74
C VAL A 252 -66.55 -7.86 -8.24
N LEU A 253 -67.71 -7.34 -8.65
CA LEU A 253 -69.01 -7.82 -8.15
C LEU A 253 -69.32 -9.24 -8.62
N GLU A 254 -69.01 -9.56 -9.88
CA GLU A 254 -69.26 -10.87 -10.49
C GLU A 254 -68.29 -11.97 -10.03
N THR A 255 -67.15 -11.60 -9.42
CA THR A 255 -66.13 -12.58 -9.02
C THR A 255 -66.66 -13.60 -8.01
N PRO A 256 -66.65 -14.91 -8.33
CA PRO A 256 -67.03 -15.95 -7.38
C PRO A 256 -65.87 -16.26 -6.42
N LEU A 257 -66.18 -16.64 -5.18
CA LEU A 257 -65.19 -16.81 -4.11
C LEU A 257 -64.15 -17.92 -4.36
N ASN A 258 -64.38 -18.80 -5.33
CA ASN A 258 -63.46 -19.86 -5.75
C ASN A 258 -62.53 -19.45 -6.89
N LYS A 259 -62.76 -18.33 -7.58
CA LYS A 259 -61.93 -17.83 -8.71
C LYS A 259 -61.20 -16.51 -8.40
N ILE A 260 -61.10 -16.14 -7.13
CA ILE A 260 -60.52 -14.85 -6.72
C ILE A 260 -59.10 -14.65 -7.29
N LYS A 261 -58.24 -15.68 -7.21
CA LYS A 261 -56.83 -15.59 -7.62
C LYS A 261 -56.68 -15.14 -9.08
N THR A 262 -57.50 -15.67 -9.98
CA THR A 262 -57.44 -15.32 -11.40
C THR A 262 -57.99 -13.92 -11.64
N THR A 263 -59.05 -13.53 -10.94
CA THR A 263 -59.67 -12.22 -11.15
C THR A 263 -58.82 -11.07 -10.64
N ILE A 264 -58.21 -11.20 -9.46
CA ILE A 264 -57.38 -10.13 -8.88
C ILE A 264 -55.94 -10.15 -9.39
N ALA A 265 -55.57 -11.07 -10.29
CA ALA A 265 -54.20 -11.16 -10.78
C ALA A 265 -53.68 -9.84 -11.39
N PRO A 266 -54.46 -9.10 -12.23
CA PRO A 266 -54.02 -7.80 -12.75
C PRO A 266 -53.76 -6.79 -11.63
N LEU A 267 -54.63 -6.71 -10.62
CA LEU A 267 -54.44 -5.85 -9.45
C LEU A 267 -53.12 -6.15 -8.72
N ILE A 268 -52.77 -7.42 -8.55
CA ILE A 268 -51.51 -7.79 -7.88
C ILE A 268 -50.30 -7.41 -8.73
N VAL A 269 -50.38 -7.55 -10.06
CA VAL A 269 -49.31 -7.10 -10.98
C VAL A 269 -49.12 -5.60 -10.88
N ASP A 270 -50.19 -4.81 -10.93
CA ASP A 270 -50.12 -3.36 -10.79
C ASP A 270 -49.49 -2.94 -9.46
N ILE A 271 -49.82 -3.63 -8.36
CA ILE A 271 -49.25 -3.35 -7.04
C ILE A 271 -47.76 -3.72 -6.99
N GLU A 272 -47.35 -4.80 -7.65
CA GLU A 272 -45.95 -5.18 -7.78
C GLU A 272 -45.17 -4.12 -8.57
N GLU A 273 -45.73 -3.63 -9.69
CA GLU A 273 -45.10 -2.60 -10.53
C GLU A 273 -45.02 -1.23 -9.85
N GLN A 274 -46.10 -0.78 -9.20
CA GLN A 274 -46.17 0.55 -8.61
C GLN A 274 -45.54 0.65 -7.22
N PHE A 275 -45.63 -0.42 -6.41
CA PHE A 275 -45.22 -0.38 -5.00
C PHE A 275 -44.15 -1.41 -4.65
N GLY A 276 -43.76 -2.30 -5.58
CA GLY A 276 -42.75 -3.33 -5.34
C GLY A 276 -43.22 -4.45 -4.42
N VAL A 277 -44.54 -4.64 -4.26
CA VAL A 277 -45.11 -5.60 -3.30
C VAL A 277 -45.86 -6.72 -4.03
N LYS A 278 -45.31 -7.94 -3.98
CA LYS A 278 -45.94 -9.15 -4.53
C LYS A 278 -46.64 -10.02 -3.48
N ASP A 279 -46.13 -10.00 -2.24
CA ASP A 279 -46.62 -10.86 -1.17
C ASP A 279 -48.02 -10.43 -0.71
N PHE A 280 -49.00 -11.30 -0.93
CA PHE A 280 -50.39 -11.05 -0.58
C PHE A 280 -50.59 -10.73 0.90
N ARG A 281 -49.77 -11.27 1.80
CA ARG A 281 -49.87 -10.99 3.24
C ARG A 281 -49.56 -9.53 3.55
N VAL A 282 -48.67 -8.92 2.78
CA VAL A 282 -48.34 -7.48 2.91
C VAL A 282 -49.49 -6.64 2.37
N ILE A 283 -50.06 -7.04 1.23
CA ILE A 283 -51.22 -6.38 0.61
C ILE A 283 -52.44 -6.45 1.55
N SER A 284 -52.70 -7.61 2.14
CA SER A 284 -53.76 -7.78 3.14
C SER A 284 -53.54 -6.88 4.35
N LYS A 285 -52.32 -6.85 4.90
CA LYS A 285 -51.98 -5.97 6.03
C LYS A 285 -52.10 -4.49 5.70
N ALA A 286 -51.93 -4.10 4.43
CA ALA A 286 -52.13 -2.73 3.98
C ALA A 286 -53.61 -2.31 4.07
N VAL A 287 -54.52 -3.22 3.75
CA VAL A 287 -55.97 -2.95 3.77
C VAL A 287 -56.56 -3.09 5.17
N PHE A 288 -56.20 -4.16 5.89
CA PHE A 288 -56.89 -4.56 7.12
C PHE A 288 -56.09 -4.34 8.40
N GLY A 289 -54.82 -3.95 8.32
CA GLY A 289 -53.91 -3.88 9.46
C GLY A 289 -53.35 -5.25 9.90
N GLU A 290 -53.92 -6.36 9.42
CA GLU A 290 -53.55 -7.73 9.73
C GLU A 290 -53.58 -8.65 8.49
N ASP A 291 -53.03 -9.86 8.65
CA ASP A 291 -53.04 -10.85 7.58
C ASP A 291 -54.41 -11.53 7.51
N ARG A 292 -55.09 -11.36 6.38
CA ARG A 292 -56.40 -11.92 6.06
C ARG A 292 -56.33 -12.58 4.69
N GLY A 293 -57.31 -13.42 4.38
CA GLY A 293 -57.35 -14.15 3.12
C GLY A 293 -57.79 -13.30 1.92
N ARG A 294 -57.67 -13.91 0.74
CA ARG A 294 -58.15 -13.33 -0.53
C ARG A 294 -59.68 -13.15 -0.56
N LYS A 295 -60.41 -13.96 0.21
CA LYS A 295 -61.86 -13.89 0.34
C LYS A 295 -62.28 -12.58 1.01
N GLU A 296 -61.60 -12.22 2.08
CA GLU A 296 -61.82 -10.99 2.83
C GLU A 296 -61.49 -9.77 1.99
N LEU A 297 -60.42 -9.84 1.18
CA LEU A 297 -60.10 -8.79 0.23
C LEU A 297 -61.20 -8.59 -0.82
N ILE A 298 -61.66 -9.66 -1.49
CA ILE A 298 -62.71 -9.50 -2.51
C ILE A 298 -64.03 -9.03 -1.88
N LEU A 299 -64.36 -9.46 -0.66
CA LEU A 299 -65.54 -8.97 0.06
C LEU A 299 -65.42 -7.48 0.40
N PHE A 300 -64.24 -7.03 0.84
CA PHE A 300 -63.96 -5.61 1.03
C PHE A 300 -64.13 -4.82 -0.27
N MET A 301 -63.57 -5.31 -1.37
CA MET A 301 -63.69 -4.65 -2.68
C MET A 301 -65.15 -4.57 -3.16
N LYS A 302 -65.94 -5.65 -2.96
CA LYS A 302 -67.38 -5.66 -3.25
C LYS A 302 -68.14 -4.64 -2.40
N ASN A 303 -67.81 -4.51 -1.12
CA ASN A 303 -68.40 -3.50 -0.25
C ASN A 303 -68.07 -2.08 -0.74
N VAL A 304 -66.80 -1.82 -1.10
CA VAL A 304 -66.37 -0.53 -1.71
C VAL A 304 -67.14 -0.22 -2.99
N CYS A 305 -67.49 -1.23 -3.80
CA CYS A 305 -68.27 -1.05 -5.03
C CYS A 305 -69.77 -0.75 -4.78
N ASN A 306 -70.30 -1.23 -3.66
CA ASN A 306 -71.72 -1.16 -3.30
C ASN A 306 -72.05 0.05 -2.42
N GLU A 307 -71.12 0.45 -1.56
CA GLU A 307 -71.22 1.68 -0.77
C GLU A 307 -70.72 2.86 -1.62
N LYS A 308 -71.49 3.95 -1.70
CA LYS A 308 -70.95 5.24 -2.16
C LYS A 308 -70.00 5.76 -1.07
N ILE A 309 -68.80 5.20 -0.98
CA ILE A 309 -67.77 5.66 -0.05
C ILE A 309 -67.25 6.99 -0.60
N CYS A 310 -67.73 8.08 0.00
CA CYS A 310 -67.25 9.46 -0.20
C CYS A 310 -66.15 9.78 0.82
#